data_AF-A0A5N6EP86-F1
#
_entry.id   AF-A0A5N6EP86-F1
#
_cell.length_a   1.000
_cell.length_b   1.000
_cell.length_c   1.000
_cell.angle_alpha   90.00
_cell.angle_beta   90.00
_cell.angle_gamma   90.00
#
_symmetry.space_group_name_H-M   'P 1'
#
loop_
_entity.id
_entity.type
_entity.pdbx_description
1 polymer ?
#
loop_
_entity_poly.entity_id
_entity_poly.type
_entity_poly.pdbx_seq_one_letter_code
_entity_poly.pdbx_strand_id
1 'polypeptide(L)'
;MRGLSEMDNSSYILAQTPSGQKPIHAKNILIAVSQTIENLMPLSLDRKGTEIFAQFTGTYRYSSVIKNIYHIAQSIENRAYGTPYNLPILPGVYSLVNTSVPGLNWVVYGSSTFMRNEEVKKDIGGQCLTDSTPQYHRDRARNCCIQNTFSIRAYCACAGDSGWILYRGGFDRTRESSHLGLY
;
A
#
# COMPACT_ATOMS: atom_id res chain seq x y z
N MET A 1 -8.54 29.99 7.39
CA MET A 1 -9.25 29.58 6.16
C MET A 1 -8.33 28.61 5.41
N ARG A 2 -8.65 27.32 5.41
CA ARG A 2 -8.01 26.31 4.54
C ARG A 2 -9.00 26.07 3.41
N GLY A 3 -8.62 26.33 2.17
CA GLY A 3 -9.51 26.16 1.02
C GLY A 3 -8.85 26.61 -0.27
N LEU A 4 -9.21 25.96 -1.36
CA LEU A 4 -9.06 26.51 -2.70
C LEU A 4 -10.10 27.63 -2.85
N SER A 5 -9.67 28.82 -3.21
CA SER A 5 -10.59 29.92 -3.55
C SER A 5 -10.28 30.43 -4.94
N GLU A 6 -11.34 30.69 -5.71
CA GLU A 6 -11.25 31.33 -7.02
C GLU A 6 -11.66 32.81 -6.89
N MET A 7 -10.76 33.71 -7.30
CA MET A 7 -11.03 35.13 -7.46
C MET A 7 -10.38 35.62 -8.76
N ASP A 8 -11.09 36.42 -9.55
CA ASP A 8 -10.57 37.09 -10.73
C ASP A 8 -9.82 36.17 -11.70
N ASN A 9 -10.41 34.99 -11.98
CA ASN A 9 -9.85 33.97 -12.88
C ASN A 9 -8.49 33.41 -12.42
N SER A 10 -8.28 33.39 -11.10
CA SER A 10 -7.08 32.85 -10.47
C SER A 10 -7.42 32.06 -9.20
N SER A 11 -6.62 31.02 -8.94
CA SER A 11 -6.78 30.13 -7.81
C SER A 11 -5.77 30.44 -6.70
N TYR A 12 -6.21 30.29 -5.45
CA TYR A 12 -5.40 30.49 -4.27
C TYR A 12 -5.43 29.27 -3.36
N ILE A 13 -4.27 28.91 -2.79
CA ILE A 13 -4.14 27.89 -1.75
C ILE A 13 -3.28 28.43 -0.62
N LEU A 14 -3.66 28.15 0.61
CA LEU A 14 -2.84 28.41 1.79
C LEU A 14 -2.10 27.13 2.21
N ALA A 15 -0.81 27.06 1.90
CA ALA A 15 0.04 25.91 2.23
C ALA A 15 0.63 26.05 3.64
N GLN A 16 0.49 25.01 4.46
CA GLN A 16 1.19 24.93 5.73
C GLN A 16 2.60 24.37 5.52
N THR A 17 3.62 25.13 5.92
CA THR A 17 5.02 24.71 5.86
C THR A 17 5.64 24.71 7.26
N PRO A 18 6.79 24.06 7.48
CA PRO A 18 7.49 24.11 8.77
C PRO A 18 7.85 25.53 9.23
N SER A 19 8.03 26.47 8.30
CA SER A 19 8.34 27.87 8.60
C SER A 19 7.11 28.78 8.67
N GLY A 20 5.90 28.21 8.60
CA GLY A 20 4.65 28.95 8.68
C GLY A 20 3.76 28.78 7.44
N GLN A 21 2.73 29.61 7.34
CA GLN A 21 1.77 29.56 6.23
C GLN A 21 2.28 30.35 5.05
N LYS A 22 2.16 29.79 3.85
CA LYS A 22 2.51 30.44 2.58
C LYS A 22 1.32 30.46 1.63
N PRO A 23 0.86 31.64 1.18
CA PRO A 23 -0.13 31.71 0.11
C PRO A 23 0.52 31.36 -1.22
N ILE A 24 -0.16 30.51 -1.99
CA ILE A 24 0.19 30.14 -3.36
C ILE A 24 -0.90 30.71 -4.26
N HIS A 25 -0.51 31.53 -5.23
CA HIS A 25 -1.38 32.13 -6.23
C HIS A 25 -1.00 31.61 -7.61
N ALA A 26 -1.97 31.06 -8.34
CA ALA A 26 -1.74 30.51 -9.68
C ALA A 26 -2.99 30.67 -10.55
N LYS A 27 -2.81 30.65 -11.87
CA LYS A 27 -3.94 30.62 -12.82
C LYS A 27 -4.66 29.26 -12.80
N ASN A 28 -3.90 28.18 -12.62
CA ASN A 28 -4.40 26.81 -12.57
C ASN A 28 -3.61 26.03 -11.52
N ILE A 29 -4.26 25.09 -10.83
CA ILE A 29 -3.64 24.23 -9.83
C ILE A 29 -3.91 22.76 -10.16
N LEU A 30 -2.83 21.99 -10.36
CA LEU A 30 -2.90 20.55 -10.52
C LEU A 30 -2.67 19.85 -9.18
N ILE A 31 -3.66 19.09 -8.72
CA ILE A 31 -3.56 18.29 -7.51
C ILE A 31 -3.24 16.85 -7.91
N ALA A 32 -2.01 16.42 -7.62
CA ALA A 32 -1.51 15.08 -7.91
C ALA A 32 -1.36 14.21 -6.65
N VAL A 33 -2.10 14.52 -5.59
CA VAL A 33 -2.18 13.66 -4.39
C VAL A 33 -3.21 12.55 -4.62
N SER A 34 -3.15 11.51 -3.80
CA SER A 34 -4.17 10.45 -3.84
C SER A 34 -5.56 11.04 -3.56
N GLN A 35 -6.52 10.76 -4.43
CA GLN A 35 -7.84 11.40 -4.50
C GLN A 35 -8.83 10.90 -3.45
N THR A 36 -8.38 10.74 -2.21
CA THR A 36 -9.27 10.37 -1.10
C THR A 36 -9.92 11.59 -0.50
N ILE A 37 -11.08 11.39 0.13
CA ILE A 37 -11.77 12.45 0.87
C ILE A 37 -10.85 13.04 1.95
N GLU A 38 -10.09 12.23 2.68
CA GLU A 38 -9.21 12.75 3.73
C GLU A 38 -8.11 13.67 3.17
N ASN A 39 -7.53 13.31 2.03
CA ASN A 39 -6.48 14.11 1.38
C ASN A 39 -7.02 15.40 0.75
N LEU A 40 -8.27 15.35 0.25
CA LEU A 40 -8.89 16.47 -0.46
C LEU A 40 -9.73 17.37 0.47
N MET A 41 -10.04 16.92 1.69
CA MET A 41 -10.78 17.71 2.70
C MET A 41 -10.23 19.13 2.90
N PRO A 42 -8.90 19.37 2.93
CA PRO A 42 -8.36 20.72 3.09
C PRO A 42 -8.65 21.68 1.93
N LEU A 43 -9.12 21.17 0.79
CA LEU A 43 -9.40 21.93 -0.42
C LEU A 43 -10.84 22.44 -0.48
N SER A 44 -11.67 22.13 0.51
CA SER A 44 -13.07 22.55 0.57
C SER A 44 -13.89 22.05 -0.62
N LEU A 45 -13.91 20.73 -0.83
CA LEU A 45 -14.75 20.10 -1.83
C LEU A 45 -16.22 20.52 -1.66
N ASP A 46 -16.89 20.82 -2.77
CA ASP A 46 -18.34 21.00 -2.78
C ASP A 46 -19.05 19.65 -2.66
N ARG A 47 -20.39 19.68 -2.58
CA ARG A 47 -21.20 18.46 -2.44
C ARG A 47 -20.91 17.47 -3.58
N LYS A 48 -20.84 17.96 -4.82
CA LYS A 48 -20.61 17.14 -6.00
C LYS A 48 -19.22 16.50 -5.99
N GLY A 49 -18.19 17.28 -5.68
CA GLY A 49 -16.82 16.77 -5.53
C GLY A 49 -16.74 15.72 -4.43
N THR A 50 -17.40 15.95 -3.31
CA THR A 50 -17.49 14.98 -2.20
C THR A 50 -18.14 13.67 -2.66
N GLU A 51 -19.27 13.74 -3.39
CA GLU A 51 -19.97 12.56 -3.93
C GLU A 51 -19.12 11.77 -4.94
N ILE A 52 -18.33 12.45 -5.77
CA ILE A 52 -17.42 11.81 -6.72
C ILE A 52 -16.27 11.10 -5.98
N PHE A 53 -15.59 11.81 -5.08
CA PHE A 53 -14.41 11.28 -4.40
C PHE A 53 -14.74 10.23 -3.33
N ALA A 54 -15.98 10.20 -2.82
CA ALA A 54 -16.44 9.15 -1.90
C ALA A 54 -16.52 7.75 -2.55
N GLN A 55 -16.54 7.67 -3.89
CA GLN A 55 -16.56 6.39 -4.61
C GLN A 55 -15.18 5.72 -4.66
N PHE A 56 -14.11 6.46 -4.32
CA PHE A 56 -12.75 5.91 -4.29
C PHE A 56 -12.55 5.13 -2.99
N THR A 57 -12.46 3.82 -3.11
CA THR A 57 -12.11 2.94 -1.99
C THR A 57 -10.73 2.37 -2.23
N GLY A 58 -10.02 2.07 -1.14
CA GLY A 58 -8.66 1.57 -1.25
C GLY A 58 -8.40 0.37 -0.38
N THR A 59 -7.56 -0.53 -0.90
CA THR A 59 -7.02 -1.69 -0.20
C THR A 59 -5.64 -1.37 0.36
N TYR A 60 -5.23 -2.14 1.35
CA TYR A 60 -3.92 -2.02 1.98
C TYR A 60 -2.97 -3.03 1.35
N ARG A 61 -1.87 -2.54 0.79
CA ARG A 61 -0.81 -3.36 0.21
C ARG A 61 0.43 -3.23 1.06
N TYR A 62 0.89 -4.34 1.60
CA TYR A 62 2.09 -4.42 2.42
C TYR A 62 3.22 -5.00 1.60
N SER A 63 4.40 -4.43 1.79
CA SER A 63 5.62 -4.88 1.16
C SER A 63 6.62 -5.20 2.24
N SER A 64 7.05 -6.45 2.27
CA SER A 64 7.90 -7.00 3.31
C SER A 64 9.17 -7.62 2.73
N VAL A 65 10.26 -7.55 3.48
CA VAL A 65 11.48 -8.33 3.17
C VAL A 65 11.61 -9.43 4.21
N ILE A 66 11.69 -10.67 3.75
CA ILE A 66 11.73 -11.85 4.62
C ILE A 66 13.00 -12.67 4.36
N LYS A 67 13.52 -13.27 5.43
CA LYS A 67 14.69 -14.15 5.41
C LYS A 67 14.29 -15.62 5.43
N ASN A 68 15.18 -16.48 4.94
CA ASN A 68 15.15 -17.93 5.12
C ASN A 68 13.98 -18.65 4.44
N ILE A 69 13.42 -18.07 3.39
CA ILE A 69 12.59 -18.79 2.42
C ILE A 69 13.46 -19.11 1.22
N TYR A 70 13.56 -20.40 0.90
CA TYR A 70 14.37 -20.90 -0.20
C TYR A 70 13.46 -21.54 -1.23
N HIS A 71 13.43 -20.98 -2.43
CA HIS A 71 12.75 -21.57 -3.57
C HIS A 71 13.58 -21.35 -4.84
N ILE A 72 13.49 -22.29 -5.78
CA ILE A 72 14.26 -22.28 -7.03
C ILE A 72 13.73 -21.28 -8.05
N ALA A 73 12.44 -20.95 -7.98
CA ALA A 73 11.82 -20.01 -8.90
C ALA A 73 12.31 -18.58 -8.65
N GLN A 74 12.36 -17.72 -9.66
CA GLN A 74 12.67 -16.30 -9.43
C GLN A 74 11.54 -15.59 -8.66
N SER A 75 10.30 -16.00 -8.91
CA SER A 75 9.11 -15.52 -8.23
C SER A 75 8.08 -16.64 -8.08
N ILE A 76 7.28 -16.53 -7.01
CA ILE A 76 6.08 -17.31 -6.76
C ILE A 76 4.93 -16.31 -6.70
N GLU A 77 3.87 -16.58 -7.45
CA GLU A 77 2.68 -15.73 -7.50
C GLU A 77 1.46 -16.52 -7.07
N ASN A 78 0.67 -15.95 -6.16
CA ASN A 78 -0.61 -16.51 -5.78
C ASN A 78 -1.64 -16.13 -6.85
N ARG A 79 -1.89 -17.07 -7.76
CA ARG A 79 -2.86 -16.93 -8.85
C ARG A 79 -4.29 -17.28 -8.43
N ALA A 80 -4.52 -17.74 -7.20
CA ALA A 80 -5.83 -18.06 -6.62
C ALA A 80 -6.88 -18.50 -7.66
N TYR A 81 -6.60 -19.61 -8.34
CA TYR A 81 -7.37 -20.05 -9.50
C TYR A 81 -8.86 -20.22 -9.14
N GLY A 82 -9.74 -19.70 -9.98
CA GLY A 82 -11.20 -19.74 -9.74
C GLY A 82 -11.74 -18.51 -9.00
N THR A 83 -10.90 -17.54 -8.62
CA THR A 83 -11.37 -16.21 -8.19
C THR A 83 -11.62 -15.31 -9.42
N PRO A 84 -12.51 -14.30 -9.32
CA PRO A 84 -12.89 -13.45 -10.47
C PRO A 84 -11.73 -12.76 -11.19
N TYR A 85 -10.58 -12.57 -10.53
CA TYR A 85 -9.41 -11.89 -11.06
C TYR A 85 -8.11 -12.69 -10.91
N ASN A 86 -8.18 -13.98 -10.54
CA ASN A 86 -7.00 -14.79 -10.21
C ASN A 86 -6.11 -14.10 -9.16
N LEU A 87 -6.75 -13.52 -8.15
CA LEU A 87 -6.12 -12.81 -7.03
C LEU A 87 -6.51 -13.48 -5.72
N PRO A 88 -5.60 -13.53 -4.73
CA PRO A 88 -5.91 -14.10 -3.43
C PRO A 88 -7.11 -13.40 -2.78
N ILE A 89 -7.92 -14.20 -2.11
CA ILE A 89 -8.92 -13.68 -1.17
C ILE A 89 -8.15 -12.95 -0.07
N LEU A 90 -8.56 -11.71 0.21
CA LEU A 90 -7.86 -10.87 1.19
C LEU A 90 -8.33 -11.18 2.62
N PRO A 91 -7.41 -11.16 3.60
CA PRO A 91 -6.01 -10.77 3.44
C PRO A 91 -5.10 -11.94 3.01
N GLY A 92 -4.06 -11.67 2.23
CA GLY A 92 -3.22 -12.73 1.66
C GLY A 92 -1.96 -12.30 0.92
N VAL A 93 -1.02 -13.23 0.78
CA VAL A 93 0.21 -13.04 -0.01
C VAL A 93 -0.12 -13.07 -1.51
N TYR A 94 0.25 -12.00 -2.22
CA TYR A 94 0.17 -11.92 -3.67
C TYR A 94 1.37 -12.57 -4.34
N SER A 95 2.57 -12.28 -3.84
CA SER A 95 3.79 -12.79 -4.45
C SER A 95 4.95 -12.81 -3.48
N LEU A 96 5.89 -13.69 -3.80
CA LEU A 96 7.17 -13.83 -3.15
C LEU A 96 8.26 -13.87 -4.22
N VAL A 97 9.21 -12.95 -4.16
CA VAL A 97 10.19 -12.71 -5.21
C VAL A 97 11.59 -12.78 -4.62
N ASN A 98 12.45 -13.62 -5.20
CA ASN A 98 13.86 -13.65 -4.84
C ASN A 98 14.50 -12.29 -5.13
N THR A 99 15.23 -11.74 -4.16
CA THR A 99 16.01 -10.51 -4.38
C THR A 99 17.41 -10.85 -4.88
N SER A 100 18.19 -9.84 -5.29
CA SER A 100 19.61 -10.03 -5.62
C SER A 100 20.48 -10.41 -4.42
N VAL A 101 19.95 -10.30 -3.20
CA VAL A 101 20.65 -10.72 -1.97
C VAL A 101 20.20 -12.14 -1.61
N PRO A 102 21.11 -13.13 -1.62
CA PRO A 102 20.77 -14.51 -1.31
C PRO A 102 20.09 -14.67 0.05
N GLY A 103 19.01 -15.47 0.08
CA GLY A 103 18.22 -15.72 1.30
C GLY A 103 17.27 -14.58 1.69
N LEU A 104 17.22 -13.49 0.92
CA LEU A 104 16.21 -12.43 1.05
C LEU A 104 15.17 -12.51 -0.05
N ASN A 105 13.91 -12.45 0.38
CA ASN A 105 12.75 -12.47 -0.50
C ASN A 105 11.92 -11.20 -0.26
N TRP A 106 11.44 -10.61 -1.34
CA TRP A 106 10.45 -9.55 -1.31
C TRP A 106 9.06 -10.16 -1.37
N VAL A 107 8.23 -9.87 -0.37
CA VAL A 107 6.85 -10.33 -0.28
C VAL A 107 5.90 -9.18 -0.46
N VAL A 108 4.92 -9.38 -1.33
CA VAL A 108 3.78 -8.48 -1.47
C VAL A 108 2.57 -9.16 -0.84
N TYR A 109 1.94 -8.46 0.10
CA TYR A 109 0.76 -8.90 0.84
C TYR A 109 -0.37 -7.87 0.72
N GLY A 110 -1.62 -8.31 0.71
CA GLY A 110 -2.80 -7.47 0.59
C GLY A 110 -3.78 -7.67 1.73
N SER A 111 -4.52 -6.62 2.07
CA SER A 111 -5.67 -6.66 2.97
C SER A 111 -6.75 -5.67 2.52
N SER A 112 -8.02 -6.03 2.74
CA SER A 112 -9.16 -5.12 2.53
C SER A 112 -9.29 -4.10 3.67
N THR A 113 -8.71 -4.38 4.83
CA THR A 113 -8.75 -3.53 6.03
C THR A 113 -7.34 -3.20 6.51
N PHE A 114 -7.22 -2.12 7.29
CA PHE A 114 -5.94 -1.76 7.89
C PHE A 114 -5.51 -2.82 8.90
N MET A 115 -4.28 -3.29 8.74
CA MET A 115 -3.58 -4.18 9.66
C MET A 115 -2.28 -3.53 10.12
N ARG A 116 -1.91 -3.72 11.39
CA ARG A 116 -0.61 -3.28 11.90
C ARG A 116 0.50 -4.16 11.37
N ASN A 117 1.72 -3.63 11.31
CA ASN A 117 2.88 -4.35 10.81
C ASN A 117 3.08 -5.70 11.52
N GLU A 118 2.87 -5.78 12.83
CA GLU A 118 3.00 -7.03 13.59
C GLU A 118 1.92 -8.08 13.24
N GLU A 119 0.70 -7.64 12.93
CA GLU A 119 -0.38 -8.52 12.48
C GLU A 119 -0.07 -9.08 11.10
N VAL A 120 0.40 -8.22 10.20
CA VAL A 120 0.84 -8.61 8.85
C VAL A 120 2.02 -9.56 8.89
N LYS A 121 3.01 -9.28 9.75
CA LYS A 121 4.18 -10.14 9.90
C LYS A 121 3.78 -11.55 10.34
N LYS A 122 2.91 -11.63 11.36
CA LYS A 122 2.39 -12.89 11.87
C LYS A 122 1.64 -13.67 10.79
N ASP A 123 0.81 -12.99 10.01
CA ASP A 123 -0.01 -13.64 8.98
C ASP A 123 0.82 -14.11 7.78
N ILE A 124 1.77 -13.29 7.30
CA ILE A 124 2.73 -13.70 6.26
C ILE A 124 3.51 -14.94 6.72
N GLY A 125 4.00 -14.94 7.97
CA GLY A 125 4.70 -16.09 8.55
C GLY A 125 3.83 -17.34 8.53
N GLY A 126 2.56 -17.24 8.90
CA GLY A 126 1.60 -18.35 8.83
C GLY A 126 1.43 -18.88 7.40
N GLN A 127 1.11 -18.00 6.44
CA GLN A 127 0.80 -18.39 5.06
C GLN A 127 2.01 -18.98 4.32
N CYS A 128 3.20 -18.37 4.49
CA CYS A 128 4.42 -18.86 3.83
C CYS A 128 4.90 -20.20 4.39
N LEU A 129 4.61 -20.51 5.66
CA LEU A 129 4.98 -21.79 6.28
C LEU A 129 3.98 -22.91 5.97
N THR A 130 2.75 -22.58 5.57
CA THR A 130 1.74 -23.58 5.14
C THR A 130 1.88 -23.98 3.68
N ASP A 131 2.45 -23.12 2.83
CA ASP A 131 2.61 -23.37 1.39
C ASP A 131 3.92 -24.12 1.05
N SER A 132 4.81 -24.33 2.04
CA SER A 132 5.93 -25.26 1.91
C SER A 132 5.42 -26.70 1.97
N THR A 133 5.22 -27.29 0.79
CA THR A 133 5.07 -28.75 0.63
C THR A 133 6.23 -29.51 1.31
N PRO A 134 6.04 -30.77 1.76
CA PRO A 134 6.91 -31.44 2.74
C PRO A 134 8.32 -31.83 2.25
N GLN A 135 8.74 -31.37 1.08
CA GLN A 135 10.04 -31.71 0.52
C GLN A 135 11.01 -30.56 0.83
N TYR A 136 11.99 -30.86 1.68
CA TYR A 136 13.16 -30.02 2.02
C TYR A 136 13.04 -29.12 3.28
N HIS A 137 13.35 -29.77 4.42
CA HIS A 137 13.81 -29.19 5.69
C HIS A 137 12.78 -28.59 6.67
N ARG A 138 12.14 -29.49 7.42
CA ARG A 138 11.43 -29.20 8.69
C ARG A 138 12.28 -28.49 9.76
N ASP A 139 13.61 -28.48 9.64
CA ASP A 139 14.50 -27.92 10.67
C ASP A 139 14.86 -26.44 10.51
N ARG A 140 14.60 -25.81 9.35
CA ARG A 140 14.87 -24.37 9.11
C ARG A 140 13.64 -23.45 9.11
N ALA A 141 12.45 -24.02 9.06
CA ALA A 141 11.17 -23.30 9.07
C ALA A 141 10.94 -22.44 10.33
N ARG A 142 11.73 -22.63 11.39
CA ARG A 142 11.63 -21.86 12.65
C ARG A 142 12.22 -20.45 12.59
N ASN A 143 12.91 -20.07 11.50
CA ASN A 143 13.66 -18.80 11.42
C ASN A 143 13.20 -17.87 10.29
N CYS A 144 11.95 -17.93 9.84
CA CYS A 144 11.42 -16.92 8.92
C CYS A 144 11.31 -15.57 9.65
N CYS A 145 12.29 -14.69 9.41
CA CYS A 145 12.35 -13.38 10.04
C CYS A 145 11.95 -12.31 9.03
N ILE A 146 10.90 -11.56 9.35
CA ILE A 146 10.45 -10.42 8.55
C ILE A 146 11.21 -9.18 9.01
N GLN A 147 12.09 -8.69 8.15
CA GLN A 147 13.03 -7.63 8.48
C GLN A 147 12.38 -6.25 8.48
N ASN A 148 11.50 -5.99 7.50
CA ASN A 148 10.80 -4.72 7.34
C ASN A 148 9.46 -4.98 6.66
N THR A 149 8.43 -4.22 7.04
CA THR A 149 7.11 -4.21 6.40
C THR A 149 6.66 -2.76 6.26
N PHE A 150 6.21 -2.37 5.08
CA PHE A 150 5.61 -1.06 4.84
C PHE A 150 4.27 -1.20 4.11
N SER A 151 3.31 -0.34 4.44
CA SER A 151 1.99 -0.31 3.80
C SER A 151 1.87 0.83 2.80
N ILE A 152 1.25 0.56 1.66
CA ILE A 152 0.75 1.54 0.71
C ILE A 152 -0.75 1.28 0.57
N ARG A 153 -1.57 2.31 0.72
CA ARG A 153 -2.99 2.21 0.38
C ARG A 153 -3.16 2.46 -1.11
N ALA A 154 -3.65 1.47 -1.84
CA ALA A 154 -3.95 1.58 -3.26
C ALA A 154 -5.44 1.93 -3.41
N TYR A 155 -5.77 2.90 -4.26
CA TYR A 155 -7.15 3.38 -4.42
C TYR A 155 -7.69 3.04 -5.80
N CYS A 156 -8.95 2.62 -5.83
CA CYS A 156 -9.73 2.32 -7.03
C CYS A 156 -11.05 3.10 -6.97
N ALA A 157 -11.48 3.65 -8.10
CA ALA A 157 -12.85 4.11 -8.28
C ALA A 157 -13.65 3.07 -9.06
N CYS A 158 -14.90 2.85 -8.65
CA CYS A 158 -15.89 2.17 -9.48
C CYS A 158 -16.32 3.12 -10.61
N ALA A 159 -15.75 2.97 -11.80
CA ALA A 159 -16.42 3.43 -13.02
C ALA A 159 -17.36 2.29 -13.46
N GLY A 160 -18.67 2.53 -13.56
CA GLY A 160 -19.61 1.50 -14.02
C GLY A 160 -19.17 0.85 -15.34
N ASP A 161 -19.56 -0.40 -15.59
CA ASP A 161 -19.40 -1.28 -16.77
C ASP A 161 -18.13 -1.23 -17.63
N SER A 162 -17.12 -0.43 -17.27
CA SER A 162 -15.99 -0.11 -18.12
C SER A 162 -14.69 -0.01 -17.31
N GLY A 163 -14.37 -1.13 -16.66
CA GLY A 163 -13.01 -1.44 -16.22
C GLY A 163 -12.46 -0.64 -15.03
N TRP A 164 -11.49 -1.24 -14.34
CA TRP A 164 -10.83 -0.66 -13.17
C TRP A 164 -9.63 0.18 -13.60
N ILE A 165 -9.53 1.43 -13.12
CA ILE A 165 -8.32 2.25 -13.24
C ILE A 165 -7.56 2.20 -11.92
N LEU A 166 -6.35 1.63 -11.94
CA LEU A 166 -5.47 1.53 -10.78
C LEU A 166 -4.68 2.84 -10.60
N TYR A 167 -4.94 3.56 -9.50
CA TYR A 167 -4.11 4.71 -9.10
C TYR A 167 -3.11 4.28 -8.03
N ARG A 168 -1.80 4.42 -8.29
CA ARG A 168 -0.77 4.26 -7.25
C ARG A 168 -0.82 5.48 -6.31
N GLY A 169 -1.45 5.29 -5.14
CA GLY A 169 -1.47 6.28 -4.05
C GLY A 169 -0.14 6.41 -3.31
N GLY A 170 0.08 7.58 -2.72
CA GLY A 170 1.32 7.98 -2.05
C GLY A 170 1.71 7.17 -0.80
N PHE A 171 2.98 7.34 -0.41
CA PHE A 171 3.71 6.61 0.62
C PHE A 171 3.30 7.07 2.03
N ASP A 172 2.66 6.21 2.82
CA ASP A 172 2.47 6.46 4.25
C ASP A 172 3.64 5.82 5.02
N ARG A 173 4.44 6.64 5.69
CA ARG A 173 5.76 6.25 6.20
C ARG A 173 5.69 5.93 7.69
N THR A 174 5.07 4.83 8.08
CA THR A 174 5.25 4.25 9.42
C THR A 174 6.60 3.51 9.48
N ARG A 175 7.69 4.25 9.70
CA ARG A 175 9.00 3.66 10.00
C ARG A 175 8.99 3.15 11.45
N GLU A 176 8.80 1.85 11.62
CA GLU A 176 9.34 1.14 12.79
C GLU A 176 10.58 0.39 12.32
N SER A 177 11.75 1.02 12.49
CA SER A 177 13.00 0.25 12.49
C SER A 177 13.08 -0.45 13.84
N SER A 178 12.80 -1.75 13.86
CA SER A 178 13.27 -2.60 14.94
C SER A 178 14.80 -2.63 14.85
N HIS A 179 15.46 -1.74 15.60
CA HIS A 179 16.85 -1.92 15.98
C HIS A 179 16.95 -3.23 16.78
N LEU A 180 17.44 -4.29 16.15
CA LEU A 180 18.03 -5.40 16.87
C LEU A 180 19.49 -5.47 16.45
N GLY A 181 20.34 -5.23 17.44
CA GLY A 181 21.76 -5.00 17.31
C GLY A 181 22.50 -6.17 16.67
N LEU A 182 23.62 -5.79 16.07
CA LEU A 182 24.73 -6.68 15.75
C LEU A 182 25.12 -7.45 17.02
N TYR A 183 25.04 -8.78 16.98
CA TYR A 183 26.05 -9.73 17.44
C TYR A 183 25.84 -11.06 16.72
#